data_AF-A0A522V5F7-F1
#
_entry.id   AF-A0A522V5F7-F1
#
_cell.length_a   1.000
_cell.length_b   1.000
_cell.length_c   1.000
_cell.angle_alpha   90.00
_cell.angle_beta   90.00
_cell.angle_gamma   90.00
#
_symmetry.space_group_name_H-M   'P 1'
#
loop_
_entity.id
_entity.type
_entity.pdbx_description
1 polymer ?
#
loop_
_entity_poly.entity_id
_entity_poly.type
_entity_poly.pdbx_seq_one_letter_code
_entity_poly.pdbx_strand_id
1 'polypeptide(L)'
;MFVGNEDRLNAILENIAELLDVTPTDYERAVQSYQAVGQWLEEGYAKDMYHGSTAKPEIYPQGSIRLGTIVRPIKNGTEADYDVDLVCELQVGRIDSSPNNARAVKHQIGNCLKSNKIYAEKLDPEGRRCWTLDYVRQDGGGFHIDVLPCIPDEASASPYAETAIALTHRHSGAQPSYEWKSSNPNGYATWFESQNITFNELLPSQKQLILERAKNPKTLQPIYESVDKVPNQLVRTPLQRAIQIFKRHRDMRFISEERHKIKPISIIITTLAASLYQGEGNIYYTLKNILSKLGLYAELQKNQYITLHESIAGLGLISRRADGRWEIPNPANPDENFADRWHEDNHARARAFFEWVNMVTIDLTQALETGDIGKLQTVLEPSFGERAVSEALKTYNDQVSRNAVVKHVQPLPARFEVQHRQMPLWPVHRNFPVTIKGHISCDGQWHTFKSDSAPLPKHCSLRFSAECKIPPPFQVYWQVINTGREAAMQGASGLRGGIFSASTTGKGGLIHKESTLYTGSHCVLCYIVKNNICVARSNEFVVNIQ
;
A
#
# COMPACT_ATOMS: atom_id res chain seq x y z
N MET A 1 27.47 0.82 7.13
CA MET A 1 26.41 -0.12 7.53
C MET A 1 25.99 -0.89 6.30
N PHE A 2 26.20 -2.21 6.27
CA PHE A 2 25.67 -3.06 5.20
C PHE A 2 24.14 -3.07 5.34
N VAL A 3 23.43 -2.59 4.32
CA VAL A 3 21.97 -2.75 4.24
C VAL A 3 21.67 -4.25 4.31
N GLY A 4 20.83 -4.67 5.26
CA GLY A 4 20.44 -6.07 5.41
C GLY A 4 19.86 -6.60 4.10
N ASN A 5 19.98 -7.90 3.84
CA ASN A 5 19.45 -8.49 2.61
C ASN A 5 17.94 -8.19 2.44
N GLU A 6 17.21 -8.20 3.56
CA GLU A 6 15.77 -7.91 3.61
C GLU A 6 15.45 -6.47 3.18
N ASP A 7 16.16 -5.47 3.72
CA ASP A 7 15.97 -4.05 3.37
C ASP A 7 16.28 -3.80 1.88
N ARG A 8 17.31 -4.46 1.36
CA ARG A 8 17.69 -4.40 -0.05
C ARG A 8 16.58 -4.96 -0.94
N LEU A 9 16.09 -6.15 -0.62
CA LEU A 9 15.03 -6.79 -1.38
C LEU A 9 13.74 -5.96 -1.33
N ASN A 10 13.42 -5.41 -0.16
CA ASN A 10 12.28 -4.50 -0.02
C ASN A 10 12.40 -3.29 -0.96
N ALA A 11 13.55 -2.62 -1.01
CA ALA A 11 13.77 -1.47 -1.89
C ALA A 11 13.65 -1.84 -3.39
N ILE A 12 14.14 -3.02 -3.78
CA ILE A 12 14.01 -3.50 -5.17
C ILE A 12 12.54 -3.79 -5.49
N LEU A 13 11.81 -4.45 -4.58
CA LEU A 13 10.38 -4.71 -4.74
C LEU A 13 9.54 -3.43 -4.78
N GLU A 14 9.93 -2.40 -4.01
CA GLU A 14 9.34 -1.06 -4.09
C GLU A 14 9.54 -0.46 -5.48
N ASN A 15 10.77 -0.46 -5.99
CA ASN A 15 11.06 0.05 -7.34
C ASN A 15 10.30 -0.74 -8.43
N ILE A 16 10.20 -2.07 -8.31
CA ILE A 16 9.39 -2.88 -9.22
C ILE A 16 7.93 -2.44 -9.15
N ALA A 17 7.35 -2.34 -7.96
CA ALA A 17 5.95 -1.99 -7.79
C ALA A 17 5.63 -0.55 -8.26
N GLU A 18 6.54 0.41 -8.09
CA GLU A 18 6.41 1.76 -8.64
C GLU A 18 6.30 1.74 -10.17
N LEU A 19 7.02 0.85 -10.87
CA LEU A 19 6.94 0.71 -12.33
C LEU A 19 5.62 0.07 -12.80
N LEU A 20 4.89 -0.61 -11.91
CA LEU A 20 3.59 -1.21 -12.21
C LEU A 20 2.43 -0.21 -12.09
N ASP A 21 2.67 0.94 -11.44
CA ASP A 21 1.65 1.95 -11.20
C ASP A 21 1.18 2.59 -12.51
N VAL A 22 -0.10 2.98 -12.51
CA VAL A 22 -0.58 4.01 -13.43
C VAL A 22 0.06 5.33 -13.02
N THR A 23 0.63 6.07 -13.97
CA THR A 23 1.29 7.34 -13.68
C THR A 23 0.27 8.36 -13.14
N PRO A 24 0.66 9.34 -12.32
CA PRO A 24 -0.26 10.38 -11.87
C PRO A 24 -0.97 11.11 -13.02
N THR A 25 -0.28 11.32 -14.15
CA THR A 25 -0.90 11.94 -15.35
C THR A 25 -1.98 11.04 -15.96
N ASP A 26 -1.73 9.73 -16.06
CA ASP A 26 -2.74 8.80 -16.57
C ASP A 26 -3.89 8.61 -15.58
N TYR A 27 -3.62 8.67 -14.27
CA TYR A 27 -4.64 8.66 -13.23
C TYR A 27 -5.57 9.89 -13.38
N GLU A 28 -5.02 11.10 -13.47
CA GLU A 28 -5.83 12.31 -13.69
C GLU A 28 -6.64 12.24 -15.00
N ARG A 29 -6.06 11.68 -16.07
CA ARG A 29 -6.78 11.44 -17.32
C ARG A 29 -7.98 10.51 -17.12
N ALA A 30 -7.79 9.40 -16.40
CA ALA A 30 -8.87 8.48 -16.07
C ALA A 30 -9.95 9.17 -15.22
N VAL A 31 -9.56 9.95 -14.21
CA VAL A 31 -10.46 10.74 -13.36
C VAL A 31 -11.30 11.71 -14.17
N GLN A 32 -10.68 12.53 -15.00
CA GLN A 32 -11.38 13.48 -15.85
C GLN A 32 -12.36 12.78 -16.80
N SER A 33 -11.94 11.67 -17.42
CA SER A 33 -12.80 10.92 -18.34
C SER A 33 -14.00 10.29 -17.64
N TYR A 34 -13.80 9.64 -16.49
CA TYR A 34 -14.90 8.97 -15.79
C TYR A 34 -15.84 9.97 -15.11
N GLN A 35 -15.34 11.12 -14.66
CA GLN A 35 -16.17 12.22 -14.15
C GLN A 35 -17.04 12.81 -15.25
N ALA A 36 -16.51 12.98 -16.47
CA ALA A 36 -17.30 13.45 -17.60
C ALA A 36 -18.41 12.44 -17.98
N VAL A 37 -18.10 11.15 -18.01
CA VAL A 37 -19.11 10.09 -18.21
C VAL A 37 -20.16 10.10 -17.10
N GLY A 38 -19.74 10.23 -15.84
CA GLY A 38 -20.63 10.31 -14.70
C GLY A 38 -21.58 11.50 -14.76
N GLN A 39 -21.05 12.70 -15.05
CA GLN A 39 -21.86 13.90 -15.23
C GLN A 39 -22.91 13.72 -16.33
N TRP A 40 -22.53 13.12 -17.46
CA TRP A 40 -23.47 12.86 -18.55
C TRP A 40 -24.60 11.91 -18.13
N LEU A 41 -24.27 10.85 -17.39
CA LEU A 41 -25.26 9.93 -16.83
C LEU A 41 -26.19 10.67 -15.86
N GLU A 42 -25.66 11.49 -14.95
CA GLU A 42 -26.49 12.28 -14.03
C GLU A 42 -27.45 13.24 -14.77
N GLU A 43 -27.00 13.87 -15.85
CA GLU A 43 -27.83 14.72 -16.71
C GLU A 43 -28.97 13.95 -17.39
N GLY A 44 -28.84 12.63 -17.59
CA GLY A 44 -29.88 11.77 -18.10
C GLY A 44 -31.18 11.81 -17.28
N TYR A 45 -31.06 12.06 -15.97
CA TYR A 45 -32.23 12.19 -15.08
C TYR A 45 -33.09 13.42 -15.44
N ALA A 46 -32.47 14.58 -15.66
CA ALA A 46 -33.18 15.81 -16.04
C ALA A 46 -33.80 15.73 -17.44
N LYS A 47 -33.34 14.78 -18.27
CA LYS A 47 -33.85 14.48 -19.62
C LYS A 47 -34.88 13.35 -19.64
N ASP A 48 -35.38 12.93 -18.47
CA ASP A 48 -36.38 11.86 -18.31
C ASP A 48 -35.95 10.52 -18.95
N MET A 49 -34.65 10.20 -18.89
CA MET A 49 -34.10 8.95 -19.45
C MET A 49 -34.17 7.75 -18.49
N TYR A 50 -34.54 8.00 -17.23
CA TYR A 50 -34.54 7.00 -16.14
C TYR A 50 -35.93 6.88 -15.52
N HIS A 51 -36.84 6.21 -16.22
CA HIS A 51 -38.18 5.90 -15.75
C HIS A 51 -38.15 5.15 -14.41
N GLY A 52 -38.94 5.66 -13.46
CA GLY A 52 -39.04 5.12 -12.11
C GLY A 52 -37.94 5.57 -11.15
N SER A 53 -36.87 6.23 -11.63
CA SER A 53 -35.86 6.79 -10.74
C SER A 53 -36.44 7.99 -9.98
N THR A 54 -36.27 7.99 -8.66
CA THR A 54 -36.76 9.06 -7.76
C THR A 54 -35.79 10.22 -7.61
N ALA A 55 -34.52 9.99 -7.96
CA ALA A 55 -33.46 10.99 -7.96
C ALA A 55 -32.45 10.72 -9.09
N LYS A 56 -31.45 11.60 -9.21
CA LYS A 56 -30.29 11.39 -10.08
C LYS A 56 -29.59 10.07 -9.72
N PRO A 57 -29.00 9.36 -10.69
CA PRO A 57 -28.20 8.18 -10.38
C PRO A 57 -26.99 8.55 -9.52
N GLU A 58 -26.61 7.66 -8.61
CA GLU A 58 -25.34 7.78 -7.90
C GLU A 58 -24.22 7.15 -8.73
N ILE A 59 -23.20 7.96 -9.03
CA ILE A 59 -22.06 7.54 -9.84
C ILE A 59 -20.80 7.54 -8.99
N TYR A 60 -20.14 6.38 -8.88
CA TYR A 60 -18.91 6.29 -8.09
C TYR A 60 -17.93 5.23 -8.64
N PRO A 61 -16.61 5.45 -8.49
CA PRO A 61 -15.62 4.47 -8.90
C PRO A 61 -15.59 3.29 -7.92
N GLN A 62 -15.38 2.10 -8.46
CA GLN A 62 -15.15 0.87 -7.71
C GLN A 62 -13.83 0.21 -8.15
N GLY A 63 -13.62 -1.05 -7.72
CA GLY A 63 -12.54 -1.87 -8.23
C GLY A 63 -11.14 -1.33 -7.90
N SER A 64 -10.18 -1.63 -8.78
CA SER A 64 -8.77 -1.44 -8.44
C SER A 64 -8.34 0.03 -8.29
N ILE A 65 -9.05 0.95 -8.95
CA ILE A 65 -8.85 2.40 -8.77
C ILE A 65 -9.29 2.83 -7.37
N ARG A 66 -10.50 2.43 -6.95
CA ARG A 66 -11.03 2.80 -5.62
C ARG A 66 -10.12 2.29 -4.50
N LEU A 67 -9.56 1.09 -4.67
CA LEU A 67 -8.73 0.43 -3.67
C LEU A 67 -7.24 0.84 -3.72
N GLY A 68 -6.82 1.61 -4.73
CA GLY A 68 -5.40 1.95 -4.95
C GLY A 68 -4.52 0.74 -5.26
N THR A 69 -5.07 -0.29 -5.91
CA THR A 69 -4.38 -1.54 -6.29
C THR A 69 -4.28 -1.72 -7.80
N ILE A 70 -4.54 -0.67 -8.57
CA ILE A 70 -4.44 -0.68 -10.03
C ILE A 70 -3.02 -1.05 -10.49
N VAL A 71 -2.94 -1.86 -11.54
CA VAL A 71 -1.69 -2.28 -12.20
C VAL A 71 -1.98 -2.26 -13.69
N ARG A 72 -1.03 -1.80 -14.51
CA ARG A 72 -1.14 -1.99 -15.97
C ARG A 72 -1.03 -3.48 -16.29
N PRO A 73 -2.10 -4.10 -16.82
CA PRO A 73 -2.03 -5.50 -17.19
C PRO A 73 -1.02 -5.71 -18.31
N ILE A 74 -0.52 -6.93 -18.45
CA ILE A 74 0.19 -7.37 -19.65
C ILE A 74 -0.68 -8.31 -20.45
N LYS A 75 -0.70 -8.12 -21.76
CA LYS A 75 -1.29 -9.03 -22.73
C LYS A 75 -0.30 -9.23 -23.88
N ASN A 76 0.00 -10.49 -24.22
CA ASN A 76 0.90 -10.83 -25.33
C ASN A 76 2.29 -10.13 -25.27
N GLY A 77 2.82 -9.87 -24.07
CA GLY A 77 4.14 -9.23 -23.89
C GLY A 77 4.12 -7.70 -23.85
N THR A 78 2.99 -7.05 -24.13
CA THR A 78 2.86 -5.59 -24.08
C THR A 78 1.94 -5.15 -22.96
N GLU A 79 2.13 -3.92 -22.48
CA GLU A 79 1.17 -3.29 -21.57
C GLU A 79 -0.18 -3.17 -22.28
N ALA A 80 -1.23 -3.54 -21.55
CA ALA A 80 -2.60 -3.47 -22.00
C ALA A 80 -3.35 -2.37 -21.27
N ASP A 81 -4.55 -2.10 -21.75
CA ASP A 81 -5.47 -1.12 -21.17
C ASP A 81 -5.90 -1.59 -19.78
N TYR A 82 -5.96 -0.65 -18.85
CA TYR A 82 -6.43 -0.90 -17.49
C TYR A 82 -7.91 -0.54 -17.36
N ASP A 83 -8.58 -1.12 -16.38
CA ASP A 83 -10.01 -0.95 -16.19
C ASP A 83 -10.31 0.17 -15.18
N VAL A 84 -11.26 1.04 -15.54
CA VAL A 84 -11.89 2.06 -14.70
C VAL A 84 -13.32 1.61 -14.46
N ASP A 85 -13.57 1.00 -13.31
CA ASP A 85 -14.91 0.53 -12.96
C ASP A 85 -15.75 1.67 -12.37
N LEU A 86 -16.87 2.02 -13.01
CA LEU A 86 -17.87 2.94 -12.50
C LEU A 86 -19.15 2.20 -12.13
N VAL A 87 -19.71 2.48 -10.97
CA VAL A 87 -21.08 2.11 -10.65
C VAL A 87 -22.02 3.23 -11.12
N CYS A 88 -23.12 2.86 -11.76
CA CYS A 88 -24.24 3.74 -12.06
C CYS A 88 -25.49 3.16 -11.39
N GLU A 89 -25.80 3.69 -10.21
CA GLU A 89 -26.88 3.24 -9.35
C GLU A 89 -28.12 4.11 -9.57
N LEU A 90 -29.12 3.59 -10.30
CA LEU A 90 -30.38 4.30 -10.46
C LEU A 90 -31.17 4.26 -9.15
N GLN A 91 -31.67 5.41 -8.71
CA GLN A 91 -32.41 5.57 -7.46
C GLN A 91 -33.87 5.15 -7.62
N VAL A 92 -34.07 3.90 -8.02
CA VAL A 92 -35.38 3.28 -8.18
C VAL A 92 -35.71 2.49 -6.92
N GLY A 93 -36.85 2.80 -6.29
CA GLY A 93 -37.34 2.03 -5.15
C GLY A 93 -37.67 0.59 -5.53
N ARG A 94 -37.99 -0.26 -4.55
CA ARG A 94 -38.20 -1.70 -4.69
C ARG A 94 -38.98 -2.11 -5.95
N ILE A 95 -38.25 -2.38 -7.03
CA ILE A 95 -38.80 -2.95 -8.25
C ILE A 95 -39.03 -4.44 -7.99
N ASP A 96 -40.06 -5.03 -8.61
CA ASP A 96 -40.10 -6.49 -8.66
C ASP A 96 -38.78 -7.01 -9.25
N SER A 97 -38.29 -8.13 -8.74
CA SER A 97 -37.03 -8.72 -9.16
C SER A 97 -37.14 -9.41 -10.53
N SER A 98 -38.05 -8.96 -11.42
CA SER A 98 -38.25 -9.61 -12.71
C SER A 98 -37.08 -9.34 -13.67
N PRO A 99 -36.77 -10.32 -14.55
CA PRO A 99 -35.83 -10.16 -15.66
C PRO A 99 -36.06 -8.91 -16.53
N ASN A 100 -37.32 -8.53 -16.73
CA ASN A 100 -37.66 -7.37 -17.57
C ASN A 100 -37.18 -6.06 -16.95
N ASN A 101 -37.23 -5.95 -15.63
CA ASN A 101 -36.77 -4.77 -14.92
C ASN A 101 -35.24 -4.68 -14.88
N ALA A 102 -34.54 -5.82 -14.70
CA ALA A 102 -33.08 -5.87 -14.86
C ALA A 102 -32.64 -5.40 -16.25
N ARG A 103 -33.34 -5.86 -17.30
CA ARG A 103 -33.13 -5.42 -18.68
C ARG A 103 -33.39 -3.92 -18.84
N ALA A 104 -34.51 -3.43 -18.32
CA ALA A 104 -34.91 -2.04 -18.42
C ALA A 104 -33.86 -1.11 -17.80
N VAL A 105 -33.41 -1.39 -16.57
CA VAL A 105 -32.35 -0.61 -15.90
C VAL A 105 -31.06 -0.60 -16.73
N LYS A 106 -30.62 -1.78 -17.19
CA LYS A 106 -29.41 -1.88 -18.03
C LYS A 106 -29.53 -1.05 -19.30
N HIS A 107 -30.68 -1.12 -19.98
CA HIS A 107 -30.91 -0.44 -21.26
C HIS A 107 -31.13 1.05 -21.11
N GLN A 108 -31.73 1.54 -20.02
CA GLN A 108 -31.85 2.96 -19.76
C GLN A 108 -30.47 3.64 -19.65
N ILE A 109 -29.54 3.04 -18.90
CA ILE A 109 -28.17 3.53 -18.79
C ILE A 109 -27.43 3.43 -20.13
N GLY A 110 -27.56 2.30 -20.83
CA GLY A 110 -26.95 2.11 -22.15
C GLY A 110 -27.47 3.08 -23.21
N ASN A 111 -28.76 3.38 -23.20
CA ASN A 111 -29.39 4.33 -24.11
C ASN A 111 -28.98 5.78 -23.79
N CYS A 112 -28.81 6.11 -22.52
CA CYS A 112 -28.24 7.39 -22.10
C CYS A 112 -26.83 7.58 -22.69
N LEU A 113 -25.95 6.57 -22.57
CA LEU A 113 -24.62 6.61 -23.19
C LEU A 113 -24.69 6.76 -24.72
N LYS A 114 -25.54 5.97 -25.39
CA LYS A 114 -25.71 6.00 -26.85
C LYS A 114 -26.28 7.31 -27.39
N SER A 115 -26.99 8.08 -26.56
CA SER A 115 -27.54 9.37 -26.96
C SER A 115 -26.46 10.46 -27.11
N ASN A 116 -25.27 10.24 -26.55
CA ASN A 116 -24.12 11.11 -26.76
C ASN A 116 -23.25 10.54 -27.90
N LYS A 117 -23.01 11.35 -28.94
CA LYS A 117 -22.20 10.91 -30.09
C LYS A 117 -20.79 10.45 -29.69
N ILE A 118 -20.14 11.14 -28.76
CA ILE A 118 -18.76 10.82 -28.31
C ILE A 118 -18.74 9.47 -27.60
N TYR A 119 -19.69 9.21 -26.71
CA TYR A 119 -19.73 7.95 -25.97
C TYR A 119 -20.23 6.79 -26.83
N ALA A 120 -21.18 7.03 -27.74
CA ALA A 120 -21.65 6.04 -28.69
C ALA A 120 -20.53 5.51 -29.58
N GLU A 121 -19.63 6.37 -30.05
CA GLU A 121 -18.45 5.99 -30.86
C GLU A 121 -17.42 5.17 -30.07
N LYS A 122 -17.43 5.26 -28.74
CA LYS A 122 -16.52 4.55 -27.83
C LYS A 122 -17.11 3.26 -27.28
N LEU A 123 -18.40 3.02 -27.49
CA LEU A 123 -19.14 1.98 -26.78
C LEU A 123 -18.92 0.61 -27.43
N ASP A 124 -18.46 -0.35 -26.64
CA ASP A 124 -18.44 -1.75 -27.04
C ASP A 124 -19.86 -2.35 -27.12
N PRO A 125 -20.01 -3.51 -27.79
CA PRO A 125 -21.23 -4.30 -27.68
C PRO A 125 -21.62 -4.58 -26.22
N GLU A 126 -22.92 -4.73 -25.98
CA GLU A 126 -23.48 -4.92 -24.63
C GLU A 126 -22.77 -6.05 -23.87
N GLY A 127 -22.05 -5.68 -22.81
CA GLY A 127 -21.34 -6.61 -21.94
C GLY A 127 -22.27 -7.37 -21.00
N ARG A 128 -21.71 -8.41 -20.35
CA ARG A 128 -22.44 -9.27 -19.40
C ARG A 128 -23.02 -8.48 -18.22
N ARG A 129 -22.22 -7.62 -17.60
CA ARG A 129 -22.62 -6.78 -16.46
C ARG A 129 -22.55 -5.30 -16.81
N CYS A 130 -21.45 -4.86 -17.40
CA CYS A 130 -21.20 -3.44 -17.68
C CYS A 130 -21.52 -3.03 -19.12
N TRP A 131 -21.58 -1.72 -19.33
CA TRP A 131 -21.37 -1.04 -20.61
C TRP A 131 -19.94 -0.50 -20.63
N THR A 132 -19.17 -0.84 -21.66
CA THR A 132 -17.73 -0.55 -21.71
C THR A 132 -17.45 0.55 -22.73
N LEU A 133 -16.73 1.60 -22.32
CA LEU A 133 -16.25 2.66 -23.20
C LEU A 133 -14.74 2.56 -23.40
N ASP A 134 -14.30 2.62 -24.66
CA ASP A 134 -12.90 2.50 -25.04
C ASP A 134 -12.17 3.87 -25.13
N TYR A 135 -11.09 4.03 -24.34
CA TYR A 135 -10.25 5.23 -24.26
C TYR A 135 -8.79 4.95 -24.65
N VAL A 136 -8.60 4.62 -25.93
CA VAL A 136 -7.29 4.40 -26.57
C VAL A 136 -6.48 5.71 -26.69
N ARG A 137 -5.16 5.64 -26.51
CA ARG A 137 -4.23 6.73 -26.88
C ARG A 137 -3.67 6.54 -28.29
N GLN A 138 -3.35 7.64 -28.95
CA GLN A 138 -2.69 7.62 -30.26
C GLN A 138 -1.26 7.06 -30.23
N ASP A 139 -0.58 7.10 -29.08
CA ASP A 139 0.80 6.65 -28.89
C ASP A 139 0.92 5.28 -28.18
N GLY A 140 -0.19 4.54 -28.06
CA GLY A 140 -0.25 3.24 -27.40
C GLY A 140 -0.63 3.30 -25.92
N GLY A 141 -1.34 2.26 -25.48
CA GLY A 141 -1.96 2.18 -24.15
C GLY A 141 -3.21 3.05 -24.01
N GLY A 142 -4.11 2.64 -23.13
CA GLY A 142 -5.42 3.23 -22.94
C GLY A 142 -6.03 2.81 -21.61
N PHE A 143 -7.34 2.97 -21.50
CA PHE A 143 -8.13 2.35 -20.45
C PHE A 143 -9.55 2.12 -20.96
N HIS A 144 -10.25 1.21 -20.31
CA HIS A 144 -11.68 1.03 -20.49
C HIS A 144 -12.43 1.64 -19.32
N ILE A 145 -13.58 2.28 -19.58
CA ILE A 145 -14.53 2.65 -18.52
C ILE A 145 -15.67 1.66 -18.53
N ASP A 146 -15.78 0.86 -17.48
CA ASP A 146 -16.85 -0.11 -17.29
C ASP A 146 -17.95 0.47 -16.42
N VAL A 147 -19.07 0.88 -17.02
CA VAL A 147 -20.25 1.40 -16.32
C VAL A 147 -21.15 0.23 -15.93
N LEU A 148 -21.27 -0.05 -14.64
CA LEU A 148 -22.09 -1.10 -14.03
C LEU A 148 -23.51 -0.59 -13.73
N PRO A 149 -24.55 -1.07 -14.44
CA PRO A 149 -25.94 -0.70 -14.18
C PRO A 149 -26.50 -1.48 -12.99
N CYS A 150 -27.02 -0.75 -12.00
CA CYS A 150 -27.61 -1.33 -10.78
C CYS A 150 -28.67 -0.41 -10.15
N ILE A 151 -29.28 -0.92 -9.08
CA ILE A 151 -30.20 -0.20 -8.17
C ILE A 151 -29.84 -0.57 -6.72
N PRO A 152 -30.32 0.17 -5.71
CA PRO A 152 -30.19 -0.23 -4.30
C PRO A 152 -30.77 -1.62 -4.03
N ASP A 153 -30.07 -2.43 -3.22
CA ASP A 153 -30.55 -3.73 -2.73
C ASP A 153 -31.10 -3.61 -1.30
N GLU A 154 -32.31 -3.05 -1.17
CA GLU A 154 -32.99 -2.84 0.12
C GLU A 154 -33.28 -4.14 0.89
N ALA A 155 -33.14 -5.30 0.26
CA ALA A 155 -33.38 -6.60 0.89
C ALA A 155 -32.10 -7.26 1.44
N SER A 156 -30.93 -6.64 1.26
CA SER A 156 -29.66 -7.22 1.67
C SER A 156 -29.56 -7.37 3.19
N ALA A 157 -29.22 -8.58 3.64
CA ALA A 157 -28.88 -8.85 5.04
C ALA A 157 -27.36 -8.70 5.32
N SER A 158 -26.63 -8.06 4.41
CA SER A 158 -25.17 -7.86 4.51
C SER A 158 -24.80 -7.03 5.75
N PRO A 159 -23.59 -7.24 6.34
CA PRO A 159 -23.00 -6.31 7.31
C PRO A 159 -22.89 -4.86 6.81
N TYR A 160 -22.96 -4.64 5.49
CA TYR A 160 -22.92 -3.35 4.82
C TYR A 160 -24.21 -3.09 4.03
N ALA A 161 -25.37 -3.51 4.55
CA ALA A 161 -26.67 -3.45 3.87
C ALA A 161 -27.00 -2.08 3.25
N GLU A 162 -26.62 -0.97 3.91
CA GLU A 162 -26.89 0.40 3.45
C GLU A 162 -26.26 0.73 2.09
N THR A 163 -25.23 0.01 1.67
CA THR A 163 -24.53 0.23 0.39
C THR A 163 -24.65 -0.96 -0.56
N ALA A 164 -25.51 -1.93 -0.26
CA ALA A 164 -25.72 -3.10 -1.09
C ALA A 164 -26.47 -2.71 -2.38
N ILE A 165 -26.11 -3.36 -3.48
CA ILE A 165 -26.69 -3.09 -4.80
C ILE A 165 -27.17 -4.37 -5.48
N ALA A 166 -28.22 -4.24 -6.27
CA ALA A 166 -28.68 -5.26 -7.19
C ALA A 166 -28.19 -4.88 -8.59
N LEU A 167 -27.19 -5.61 -9.10
CA LEU A 167 -26.61 -5.38 -10.42
C LEU A 167 -27.33 -6.18 -11.49
N THR A 168 -27.33 -5.64 -12.72
CA THR A 168 -27.90 -6.30 -13.88
C THR A 168 -26.92 -7.33 -14.46
N HIS A 169 -27.43 -8.50 -14.82
CA HIS A 169 -26.65 -9.57 -15.43
C HIS A 169 -27.32 -10.09 -16.70
N ARG A 170 -26.62 -10.05 -17.82
CA ARG A 170 -27.08 -10.51 -19.13
C ARG A 170 -26.53 -11.90 -19.43
N HIS A 171 -27.42 -12.85 -19.69
CA HIS A 171 -27.05 -14.15 -20.24
C HIS A 171 -27.02 -14.07 -21.77
N SER A 172 -25.91 -14.48 -22.38
CA SER A 172 -25.77 -14.53 -23.83
C SER A 172 -26.56 -15.70 -24.42
N GLY A 173 -27.16 -15.50 -25.59
CA GLY A 173 -27.91 -16.51 -26.34
C GLY A 173 -28.61 -15.89 -27.54
N ALA A 174 -29.29 -16.71 -28.36
CA ALA A 174 -30.09 -16.22 -29.49
C ALA A 174 -31.20 -15.25 -29.05
N GLN A 175 -31.71 -15.42 -27.83
CA GLN A 175 -32.58 -14.49 -27.12
C GLN A 175 -31.95 -14.18 -25.77
N PRO A 176 -31.29 -13.02 -25.60
CA PRO A 176 -30.64 -12.65 -24.35
C PRO A 176 -31.65 -12.54 -23.20
N SER A 177 -31.34 -13.15 -22.07
CA SER A 177 -32.11 -13.01 -20.82
C SER A 177 -31.32 -12.20 -19.79
N TYR A 178 -32.03 -11.71 -18.77
CA TYR A 178 -31.46 -10.83 -17.75
C TYR A 178 -31.86 -11.32 -16.37
N GLU A 179 -30.99 -11.10 -15.39
CA GLU A 179 -31.25 -11.39 -13.98
C GLU A 179 -30.63 -10.31 -13.09
N TRP A 180 -31.14 -10.20 -11.87
CA TRP A 180 -30.53 -9.43 -10.80
C TRP A 180 -29.50 -10.29 -10.07
N LYS A 181 -28.36 -9.69 -9.69
CA LYS A 181 -27.41 -10.28 -8.76
C LYS A 181 -27.09 -9.29 -7.65
N SER A 182 -26.97 -9.79 -6.42
CA SER A 182 -26.53 -8.96 -5.30
C SER A 182 -25.01 -8.72 -5.37
N SER A 183 -24.57 -7.53 -5.00
CA SER A 183 -23.16 -7.15 -4.83
C SER A 183 -23.05 -5.97 -3.86
N ASN A 184 -21.84 -5.60 -3.45
CA ASN A 184 -21.65 -4.44 -2.57
C ASN A 184 -20.27 -3.79 -2.76
N PRO A 185 -20.07 -3.00 -3.83
CA PRO A 185 -18.77 -2.39 -4.12
C PRO A 185 -18.28 -1.41 -3.06
N ASN A 186 -19.17 -0.55 -2.54
CA ASN A 186 -18.82 0.42 -1.49
C ASN A 186 -18.54 -0.28 -0.15
N GLY A 187 -19.36 -1.27 0.22
CA GLY A 187 -19.10 -2.11 1.39
C GLY A 187 -17.78 -2.87 1.28
N TYR A 188 -17.45 -3.39 0.09
CA TYR A 188 -16.16 -4.05 -0.15
C TYR A 188 -14.99 -3.06 0.01
N ALA A 189 -15.13 -1.83 -0.49
CA ALA A 189 -14.12 -0.79 -0.29
C ALA A 189 -13.93 -0.48 1.20
N THR A 190 -15.02 -0.30 1.95
CA THR A 190 -14.97 -0.08 3.41
C THR A 190 -14.31 -1.25 4.15
N TRP A 191 -14.66 -2.49 3.78
CA TRP A 191 -14.02 -3.68 4.33
C TRP A 191 -12.51 -3.71 4.03
N PHE A 192 -12.11 -3.41 2.79
CA PHE A 192 -10.70 -3.37 2.41
C PHE A 192 -9.93 -2.29 3.17
N GLU A 193 -10.53 -1.10 3.33
CA GLU A 193 -9.98 -0.01 4.14
C GLU A 193 -9.77 -0.45 5.60
N SER A 194 -10.69 -1.27 6.15
CA SER A 194 -10.55 -1.84 7.50
C SER A 194 -9.42 -2.87 7.61
N GLN A 195 -9.10 -3.60 6.52
CA GLN A 195 -7.95 -4.50 6.49
C GLN A 195 -6.62 -3.75 6.32
N ASN A 196 -6.63 -2.61 5.61
CA ASN A 196 -5.43 -1.82 5.32
C ASN A 196 -5.00 -0.93 6.50
N ILE A 197 -4.76 -1.54 7.65
CA ILE A 197 -4.57 -0.87 8.95
C ILE A 197 -3.38 0.11 9.01
N THR A 198 -2.42 0.01 8.09
CA THR A 198 -1.26 0.92 8.00
C THR A 198 -1.53 2.17 7.16
N PHE A 199 -2.69 2.28 6.50
CA PHE A 199 -2.99 3.37 5.57
C PHE A 199 -2.90 4.75 6.21
N ASN A 200 -3.59 4.97 7.33
CA ASN A 200 -3.64 6.27 7.99
C ASN A 200 -2.27 6.72 8.54
N GLU A 201 -1.44 5.77 8.97
CA GLU A 201 -0.07 6.06 9.42
C GLU A 201 0.82 6.55 8.26
N LEU A 202 0.69 5.91 7.09
CA LEU A 202 1.51 6.21 5.91
C LEU A 202 0.97 7.35 5.06
N LEU A 203 -0.30 7.72 5.22
CA LEU A 203 -1.00 8.70 4.39
C LEU A 203 -0.26 10.04 4.26
N PRO A 204 0.21 10.70 5.34
CA PRO A 204 0.82 12.02 5.23
C PRO A 204 2.16 11.99 4.48
N SER A 205 3.02 11.01 4.80
CA SER A 205 4.35 10.90 4.20
C SER A 205 4.28 10.48 2.72
N GLN A 206 3.35 9.59 2.38
CA GLN A 206 3.10 9.16 1.00
C GLN A 206 2.57 10.31 0.15
N LYS A 207 1.59 11.08 0.63
CA LYS A 207 1.08 12.24 -0.13
C LYS A 207 2.13 13.32 -0.35
N GLN A 208 2.96 13.58 0.65
CA GLN A 208 4.09 14.52 0.51
C GLN A 208 5.06 14.05 -0.58
N LEU A 209 5.42 12.76 -0.58
CA LEU A 209 6.30 12.20 -1.60
C LEU A 209 5.70 12.27 -3.01
N ILE A 210 4.39 12.00 -3.14
CA ILE A 210 3.68 12.10 -4.41
C ILE A 210 3.68 13.55 -4.90
N LEU A 211 3.37 14.53 -4.05
CA LEU A 211 3.39 15.95 -4.41
C LEU A 211 4.76 16.38 -4.97
N GLU A 212 5.86 15.93 -4.35
CA GLU A 212 7.23 16.27 -4.76
C GLU A 212 7.63 15.63 -6.10
N ARG A 213 7.15 14.40 -6.37
CA ARG A 213 7.54 13.59 -7.53
C ARG A 213 6.60 13.74 -8.73
N ALA A 214 5.30 13.95 -8.50
CA ALA A 214 4.27 13.99 -9.54
C ALA A 214 4.35 15.30 -10.31
N LYS A 215 5.14 15.30 -11.38
CA LYS A 215 5.31 16.43 -12.30
C LYS A 215 4.80 16.07 -13.67
N ASN A 216 4.20 17.04 -14.35
CA ASN A 216 3.81 16.88 -15.75
C ASN A 216 5.08 16.66 -16.58
N PRO A 217 5.17 15.59 -17.40
CA PRO A 217 6.40 15.25 -18.11
C PRO A 217 6.79 16.28 -19.18
N LYS A 218 5.86 17.10 -19.67
CA LYS A 218 6.12 18.15 -20.67
C LYS A 218 6.51 19.48 -20.03
N THR A 219 5.82 19.90 -18.97
CA THR A 219 6.03 21.22 -18.35
C THR A 219 6.92 21.19 -17.12
N LEU A 220 7.19 20.01 -16.55
CA LEU A 220 7.90 19.78 -15.29
C LEU A 220 7.27 20.46 -14.06
N GLN A 221 6.06 21.01 -14.20
CA GLN A 221 5.32 21.59 -13.10
C GLN A 221 4.64 20.50 -12.25
N PRO A 222 4.46 20.71 -10.94
CA PRO A 222 3.68 19.81 -10.10
C PRO A 222 2.28 19.58 -10.67
N ILE A 223 1.82 18.33 -10.64
CA ILE A 223 0.45 17.96 -11.04
C ILE A 223 -0.56 18.39 -9.97
N TYR A 224 -0.13 18.36 -8.69
CA TYR A 224 -0.94 18.72 -7.55
C TYR A 224 -0.43 20.03 -6.93
N GLU A 225 -1.36 20.89 -6.50
CA GLU A 225 -1.04 22.19 -5.88
C GLU A 225 -0.65 22.07 -4.40
N SER A 226 -1.08 21.02 -3.71
CA SER A 226 -0.83 20.80 -2.28
C SER A 226 -1.07 19.34 -1.89
N VAL A 227 -0.63 18.98 -0.68
CA VAL A 227 -0.82 17.63 -0.09
C VAL A 227 -2.30 17.26 -0.04
N ASP A 228 -3.18 18.21 0.31
CA ASP A 228 -4.62 17.95 0.44
C ASP A 228 -5.28 17.62 -0.89
N LYS A 229 -4.71 18.11 -2.00
CA LYS A 229 -5.19 17.79 -3.35
C LYS A 229 -4.65 16.49 -3.92
N VAL A 230 -3.67 15.85 -3.27
CA VAL A 230 -3.21 14.52 -3.69
C VAL A 230 -4.30 13.48 -3.37
N PRO A 231 -4.81 12.74 -4.37
CA PRO A 231 -5.81 11.70 -4.16
C PRO A 231 -5.32 10.60 -3.21
N ASN A 232 -6.18 10.18 -2.29
CA ASN A 232 -5.90 9.05 -1.39
C ASN A 232 -5.62 7.76 -2.18
N GLN A 233 -6.23 7.60 -3.36
CA GLN A 233 -6.11 6.45 -4.23
C GLN A 233 -4.72 6.32 -4.87
N LEU A 234 -3.86 7.34 -4.79
CA LEU A 234 -2.46 7.28 -5.21
C LEU A 234 -1.50 6.87 -4.11
N VAL A 235 -1.95 6.82 -2.86
CA VAL A 235 -1.17 6.31 -1.72
C VAL A 235 -1.00 4.79 -1.86
N ARG A 236 0.17 4.29 -1.47
CA ARG A 236 0.54 2.87 -1.57
C ARG A 236 1.07 2.35 -0.25
N THR A 237 0.29 1.52 0.41
CA THR A 237 0.69 0.77 1.61
C THR A 237 1.41 -0.53 1.24
N PRO A 238 2.11 -1.19 2.19
CA PRO A 238 2.66 -2.53 1.98
C PRO A 238 1.64 -3.55 1.46
N LEU A 239 0.40 -3.52 1.96
CA LEU A 239 -0.69 -4.38 1.47
C LEU A 239 -1.01 -4.11 0.00
N GLN A 240 -1.23 -2.84 -0.37
CA GLN A 240 -1.53 -2.47 -1.76
C GLN A 240 -0.39 -2.88 -2.69
N ARG A 241 0.85 -2.66 -2.29
CA ARG A 241 2.05 -3.04 -3.04
C ARG A 241 2.17 -4.56 -3.23
N ALA A 242 1.93 -5.35 -2.17
CA ALA A 242 1.90 -6.81 -2.26
C ALA A 242 0.81 -7.30 -3.24
N ILE A 243 -0.38 -6.71 -3.21
CA ILE A 243 -1.47 -7.03 -4.15
C ILE A 243 -1.05 -6.70 -5.59
N GLN A 244 -0.42 -5.56 -5.84
CA GLN A 244 0.07 -5.20 -7.16
C GLN A 244 1.12 -6.20 -7.69
N ILE A 245 2.05 -6.60 -6.82
CA ILE A 245 3.06 -7.63 -7.11
C ILE A 245 2.40 -8.96 -7.47
N PHE A 246 1.41 -9.41 -6.69
CA PHE A 246 0.68 -10.65 -6.99
C PHE A 246 -0.11 -10.57 -8.31
N LYS A 247 -0.77 -9.45 -8.58
CA LYS A 247 -1.49 -9.22 -9.84
C LYS A 247 -0.53 -9.27 -11.04
N ARG A 248 0.63 -8.62 -10.93
CA ARG A 248 1.65 -8.66 -11.98
C ARG A 248 2.21 -10.05 -12.21
N HIS A 249 2.55 -10.76 -11.12
CA HIS A 249 3.00 -12.14 -11.22
C HIS A 249 1.95 -13.02 -11.93
N ARG A 250 0.67 -12.87 -11.58
CA ARG A 250 -0.45 -13.53 -12.27
C ARG A 250 -0.47 -13.18 -13.76
N ASP A 251 -0.35 -11.92 -14.12
CA ASP A 251 -0.38 -11.52 -15.54
C ASP A 251 0.77 -12.13 -16.35
N MET A 252 1.98 -12.17 -15.79
CA MET A 252 3.15 -12.78 -16.44
C MET A 252 2.98 -14.30 -16.62
N ARG A 253 2.48 -15.01 -15.60
CA ARG A 253 2.25 -16.47 -15.69
C ARG A 253 1.11 -16.83 -16.65
N PHE A 254 0.14 -15.94 -16.85
CA PHE A 254 -1.04 -16.17 -17.70
C PHE A 254 -1.05 -15.30 -18.97
N ILE A 255 0.15 -15.00 -19.50
CA ILE A 255 0.35 -14.09 -20.62
C ILE A 255 -0.17 -14.61 -21.96
N SER A 256 -0.18 -15.93 -22.17
CA SER A 256 -0.66 -16.56 -23.40
C SER A 256 -2.19 -16.56 -23.46
N GLU A 257 -2.75 -16.44 -24.66
CA GLU A 257 -4.19 -16.32 -24.87
C GLU A 257 -4.99 -17.49 -24.25
N GLU A 258 -4.50 -18.72 -24.37
CA GLU A 258 -5.16 -19.89 -23.79
C GLU A 258 -5.18 -19.84 -22.26
N ARG A 259 -4.05 -19.46 -21.63
CA ARG A 259 -4.01 -19.33 -20.17
C ARG A 259 -4.84 -18.15 -19.70
N HIS A 260 -4.87 -17.05 -20.45
CA HIS A 260 -5.62 -15.85 -20.08
C HIS A 260 -7.10 -16.11 -19.79
N LYS A 261 -7.72 -17.09 -20.48
CA LYS A 261 -9.14 -17.48 -20.30
C LYS A 261 -9.46 -18.08 -18.92
N ILE A 262 -8.44 -18.65 -18.26
CA ILE A 262 -8.55 -19.32 -16.95
C ILE A 262 -7.78 -18.58 -15.85
N LYS A 263 -7.23 -17.39 -16.15
CA LYS A 263 -6.44 -16.61 -15.20
C LYS A 263 -7.24 -16.33 -13.93
N PRO A 264 -6.66 -16.47 -12.72
CA PRO A 264 -7.30 -16.05 -11.47
C PRO A 264 -7.82 -14.63 -11.56
N ILE A 265 -9.01 -14.31 -11.08
CA ILE A 265 -9.53 -12.93 -11.14
C ILE A 265 -8.94 -12.07 -10.01
N SER A 266 -8.77 -10.76 -10.27
CA SER A 266 -8.06 -9.85 -9.37
C SER A 266 -8.73 -9.71 -8.00
N ILE A 267 -10.06 -9.79 -7.94
CA ILE A 267 -10.82 -9.66 -6.68
C ILE A 267 -10.50 -10.80 -5.70
N ILE A 268 -10.27 -12.03 -6.20
CA ILE A 268 -9.86 -13.17 -5.36
C ILE A 268 -8.48 -12.92 -4.75
N ILE A 269 -7.51 -12.50 -5.57
CA ILE A 269 -6.15 -12.17 -5.08
C ILE A 269 -6.21 -11.05 -4.04
N THR A 270 -6.97 -10.01 -4.33
CA THR A 270 -7.13 -8.83 -3.45
C THR A 270 -7.77 -9.22 -2.13
N THR A 271 -8.86 -9.99 -2.18
CA THR A 271 -9.61 -10.42 -0.99
C THR A 271 -8.73 -11.29 -0.09
N LEU A 272 -8.10 -12.32 -0.66
CA LEU A 272 -7.26 -13.23 0.12
C LEU A 272 -6.03 -12.53 0.70
N ALA A 273 -5.36 -11.66 -0.07
CA ALA A 273 -4.21 -10.92 0.44
C ALA A 273 -4.60 -9.97 1.59
N ALA A 274 -5.72 -9.25 1.45
CA ALA A 274 -6.22 -8.35 2.49
C ALA A 274 -6.64 -9.11 3.76
N SER A 275 -7.35 -10.25 3.63
CA SER A 275 -7.74 -11.09 4.77
C SER A 275 -6.55 -11.71 5.51
N LEU A 276 -5.41 -11.89 4.85
CA LEU A 276 -4.21 -12.52 5.43
C LEU A 276 -3.18 -11.50 5.95
N TYR A 277 -3.36 -10.21 5.65
CA TYR A 277 -2.49 -9.12 6.07
C TYR A 277 -2.59 -8.87 7.58
N GLN A 278 -1.47 -8.59 8.24
CA GLN A 278 -1.44 -8.36 9.70
C GLN A 278 -0.80 -7.03 10.08
N GLY A 279 -0.68 -6.09 9.13
CA GLY A 279 -0.10 -4.77 9.39
C GLY A 279 1.42 -4.74 9.25
N GLU A 280 2.01 -5.63 8.46
CA GLU A 280 3.44 -5.64 8.20
C GLU A 280 3.89 -4.28 7.62
N GLY A 281 5.02 -3.77 8.11
CA GLY A 281 5.48 -2.41 7.82
C GLY A 281 6.19 -2.22 6.48
N ASN A 282 6.45 -3.28 5.73
CA ASN A 282 7.11 -3.21 4.42
C ASN A 282 6.68 -4.35 3.49
N ILE A 283 7.04 -4.26 2.20
CA ILE A 283 6.63 -5.23 1.17
C ILE A 283 7.22 -6.61 1.45
N TYR A 284 8.49 -6.68 1.85
CA TYR A 284 9.19 -7.95 2.11
C TYR A 284 8.43 -8.82 3.13
N TYR A 285 8.13 -8.27 4.31
CA TYR A 285 7.43 -9.01 5.36
C TYR A 285 5.98 -9.28 4.99
N THR A 286 5.33 -8.35 4.28
CA THR A 286 3.95 -8.54 3.78
C THR A 286 3.86 -9.75 2.85
N LEU A 287 4.74 -9.83 1.84
CA LEU A 287 4.79 -10.96 0.91
C LEU A 287 5.10 -12.26 1.64
N LYS A 288 6.13 -12.27 2.49
CA LYS A 288 6.53 -13.47 3.25
C LYS A 288 5.37 -14.02 4.09
N ASN A 289 4.65 -13.16 4.81
CA ASN A 289 3.50 -13.56 5.61
C ASN A 289 2.36 -14.12 4.74
N ILE A 290 1.91 -13.36 3.74
CA ILE A 290 0.76 -13.75 2.90
C ILE A 290 1.06 -15.06 2.15
N LEU A 291 2.27 -15.20 1.57
CA LEU A 291 2.68 -16.42 0.87
C LEU A 291 2.69 -17.64 1.79
N SER A 292 3.22 -17.51 3.01
CA SER A 292 3.23 -18.62 3.96
C SER A 292 1.83 -19.16 4.26
N LYS A 293 0.82 -18.27 4.34
CA LYS A 293 -0.58 -18.64 4.61
C LYS A 293 -1.32 -19.11 3.37
N LEU A 294 -1.08 -18.50 2.20
CA LEU A 294 -1.64 -18.94 0.93
C LEU A 294 -1.15 -20.34 0.54
N GLY A 295 0.12 -20.65 0.79
CA GLY A 295 0.72 -21.96 0.54
C GLY A 295 -0.02 -23.09 1.27
N LEU A 296 -0.56 -22.82 2.48
CA LEU A 296 -1.36 -23.80 3.23
C LEU A 296 -2.70 -24.13 2.56
N TYR A 297 -3.27 -23.21 1.76
CA TYR A 297 -4.49 -23.47 0.98
C TYR A 297 -4.22 -24.30 -0.29
N ALA A 298 -2.97 -24.34 -0.79
CA ALA A 298 -2.64 -25.13 -1.99
C ALA A 298 -2.86 -26.65 -1.77
N GLU A 299 -2.84 -27.11 -0.52
CA GLU A 299 -3.16 -28.50 -0.19
C GLU A 299 -4.61 -28.87 -0.54
N LEU A 300 -5.57 -27.93 -0.51
CA LEU A 300 -6.98 -28.18 -0.88
C LEU A 300 -7.17 -28.77 -2.29
N GLN A 301 -6.20 -28.59 -3.20
CA GLN A 301 -6.25 -29.18 -4.53
C GLN A 301 -6.02 -30.70 -4.52
N LYS A 302 -5.26 -31.23 -3.56
CA LYS A 302 -4.73 -32.59 -3.61
C LYS A 302 -5.68 -33.66 -3.04
N ASN A 303 -6.69 -33.30 -2.26
CA ASN A 303 -7.61 -34.27 -1.66
C ASN A 303 -8.98 -33.69 -1.32
N GLN A 304 -10.04 -34.48 -1.53
CA GLN A 304 -11.43 -34.13 -1.19
C GLN A 304 -11.71 -34.10 0.33
N TYR A 305 -10.79 -34.60 1.15
CA TYR A 305 -10.96 -34.82 2.60
C TYR A 305 -9.90 -34.12 3.48
N ILE A 306 -9.28 -33.04 3.00
CA ILE A 306 -8.20 -32.39 3.76
C ILE A 306 -8.74 -31.66 4.99
N THR A 307 -8.18 -32.02 6.14
CA THR A 307 -8.14 -31.17 7.34
C THR A 307 -7.18 -30.02 7.06
N LEU A 308 -7.74 -28.82 6.81
CA LEU A 308 -6.95 -27.59 6.73
C LEU A 308 -6.14 -27.42 8.03
N HIS A 309 -4.94 -26.86 7.93
CA HIS A 309 -4.20 -26.46 9.13
C HIS A 309 -5.08 -25.54 10.00
N GLU A 310 -5.16 -25.80 11.30
CA GLU A 310 -6.13 -25.16 12.22
C GLU A 310 -6.10 -23.63 12.11
N SER A 311 -4.91 -23.05 11.94
CA SER A 311 -4.71 -21.60 11.79
C SER A 311 -5.38 -20.96 10.58
N ILE A 312 -5.65 -21.72 9.51
CA ILE A 312 -6.37 -21.22 8.32
C ILE A 312 -7.76 -21.84 8.15
N ALA A 313 -8.01 -22.99 8.77
CA ALA A 313 -9.34 -23.62 8.82
C ALA A 313 -10.36 -22.66 9.46
N GLY A 314 -9.97 -21.98 10.55
CA GLY A 314 -10.80 -21.00 11.24
C GLY A 314 -11.10 -19.74 10.43
N LEU A 315 -10.34 -19.44 9.37
CA LEU A 315 -10.57 -18.25 8.54
C LEU A 315 -11.62 -18.47 7.45
N GLY A 316 -11.87 -19.73 7.03
CA GLY A 316 -12.91 -20.06 6.06
C GLY A 316 -12.83 -19.36 4.71
N LEU A 317 -11.67 -18.82 4.31
CA LEU A 317 -11.52 -17.94 3.14
C LEU A 317 -11.77 -18.63 1.80
N ILE A 318 -11.46 -19.93 1.73
CA ILE A 318 -11.70 -20.77 0.56
C ILE A 318 -12.32 -22.07 1.08
N SER A 319 -13.50 -22.41 0.59
CA SER A 319 -14.16 -23.68 0.91
C SER A 319 -14.60 -24.40 -0.36
N ARG A 320 -14.83 -25.71 -0.22
CA ARG A 320 -15.43 -26.54 -1.28
C ARG A 320 -16.62 -27.27 -0.69
N ARG A 321 -17.80 -27.03 -1.26
CA ARG A 321 -19.04 -27.70 -0.88
C ARG A 321 -19.01 -29.17 -1.26
N ALA A 322 -19.90 -29.96 -0.65
CA ALA A 322 -20.04 -31.40 -0.94
C ALA A 322 -20.41 -31.68 -2.41
N ASP A 323 -21.10 -30.75 -3.09
CA ASP A 323 -21.44 -30.81 -4.51
C ASP A 323 -20.26 -30.44 -5.44
N GLY A 324 -19.10 -30.13 -4.87
CA GLY A 324 -17.87 -29.79 -5.59
C GLY A 324 -17.72 -28.31 -5.94
N ARG A 325 -18.71 -27.45 -5.66
CA ARG A 325 -18.61 -26.00 -5.90
C ARG A 325 -17.64 -25.34 -4.93
N TRP A 326 -16.88 -24.37 -5.43
CA TRP A 326 -15.94 -23.57 -4.64
C TRP A 326 -16.59 -22.30 -4.15
N GLU A 327 -16.21 -21.86 -2.96
CA GLU A 327 -16.69 -20.61 -2.38
C GLU A 327 -15.54 -19.75 -1.86
N ILE A 328 -15.62 -18.48 -2.25
CA ILE A 328 -14.86 -17.37 -1.68
C ILE A 328 -15.90 -16.26 -1.51
N PRO A 329 -16.55 -16.15 -0.34
CA PRO A 329 -17.61 -15.18 -0.14
C PRO A 329 -17.05 -13.75 -0.17
N ASN A 330 -17.81 -12.82 -0.73
CA ASN A 330 -17.52 -11.41 -0.61
C ASN A 330 -17.67 -11.00 0.87
N PRO A 331 -16.61 -10.51 1.54
CA PRO A 331 -16.68 -10.14 2.96
C PRO A 331 -17.70 -9.04 3.28
N ALA A 332 -18.05 -8.24 2.27
CA ALA A 332 -19.06 -7.19 2.37
C ALA A 332 -20.42 -7.59 1.78
N ASN A 333 -20.56 -8.79 1.22
CA ASN A 333 -21.84 -9.35 0.78
C ASN A 333 -21.77 -10.88 0.66
N PRO A 334 -21.95 -11.64 1.74
CA PRO A 334 -21.72 -13.09 1.73
C PRO A 334 -22.53 -13.90 0.70
N ASP A 335 -23.64 -13.35 0.18
CA ASP A 335 -24.43 -13.95 -0.90
C ASP A 335 -23.71 -13.91 -2.27
N GLU A 336 -22.72 -13.02 -2.43
CA GLU A 336 -21.85 -12.95 -3.61
C GLU A 336 -20.63 -13.87 -3.43
N ASN A 337 -20.50 -14.86 -4.31
CA ASN A 337 -19.35 -15.76 -4.34
C ASN A 337 -18.37 -15.36 -5.45
N PHE A 338 -17.16 -14.93 -5.11
CA PHE A 338 -16.12 -14.58 -6.09
C PHE A 338 -15.58 -15.79 -6.87
N ALA A 339 -15.77 -17.00 -6.35
CA ALA A 339 -15.42 -18.26 -7.03
C ALA A 339 -16.61 -18.87 -7.81
N ASP A 340 -17.67 -18.08 -8.10
CA ASP A 340 -18.88 -18.56 -8.78
C ASP A 340 -18.57 -19.32 -10.08
N ARG A 341 -17.52 -18.94 -10.83
CA ARG A 341 -17.13 -19.60 -12.10
C ARG A 341 -16.08 -20.70 -11.97
N TRP A 342 -15.65 -21.04 -10.76
CA TRP A 342 -14.60 -22.06 -10.54
C TRP A 342 -15.07 -23.50 -10.77
N HIS A 343 -16.37 -23.73 -10.91
CA HIS A 343 -16.93 -25.05 -11.26
C HIS A 343 -17.05 -25.26 -12.78
N GLU A 344 -16.98 -24.19 -13.57
CA GLU A 344 -16.98 -24.25 -15.04
C GLU A 344 -15.71 -24.95 -15.56
N ASP A 345 -15.75 -25.40 -16.83
CA ASP A 345 -14.61 -25.95 -17.56
C ASP A 345 -13.88 -27.07 -16.79
N ASN A 346 -14.65 -27.96 -16.16
CA ASN A 346 -14.15 -29.03 -15.28
C ASN A 346 -13.19 -28.47 -14.22
N HIS A 347 -13.55 -27.41 -13.50
CA HIS A 347 -12.72 -26.77 -12.48
C HIS A 347 -11.37 -26.18 -12.96
N ALA A 348 -11.24 -25.81 -14.24
CA ALA A 348 -9.99 -25.29 -14.77
C ALA A 348 -9.50 -24.02 -14.06
N ARG A 349 -10.42 -23.10 -13.70
CA ARG A 349 -10.09 -21.85 -12.98
C ARG A 349 -9.59 -22.09 -11.56
N ALA A 350 -10.21 -23.03 -10.84
CA ALA A 350 -9.75 -23.43 -9.51
C ALA A 350 -8.33 -24.02 -9.58
N ARG A 351 -8.10 -24.97 -10.51
CA ARG A 351 -6.77 -25.55 -10.71
C ARG A 351 -5.73 -24.49 -11.07
N ALA A 352 -6.06 -23.58 -11.98
CA ALA A 352 -5.19 -22.48 -12.37
C ALA A 352 -4.85 -21.55 -11.20
N PHE A 353 -5.80 -21.29 -10.30
CA PHE A 353 -5.54 -20.53 -9.09
C PHE A 353 -4.56 -21.23 -8.15
N PHE A 354 -4.78 -22.51 -7.82
CA PHE A 354 -3.87 -23.23 -6.93
C PHE A 354 -2.49 -23.46 -7.56
N GLU A 355 -2.45 -23.71 -8.88
CA GLU A 355 -1.20 -23.72 -9.65
C GLU A 355 -0.47 -22.38 -9.53
N TRP A 356 -1.19 -21.26 -9.66
CA TRP A 356 -0.63 -19.92 -9.48
C TRP A 356 -0.12 -19.68 -8.07
N VAL A 357 -0.85 -20.09 -7.04
CA VAL A 357 -0.41 -20.01 -5.64
C VAL A 357 0.91 -20.76 -5.45
N ASN A 358 1.05 -21.94 -6.03
CA ASN A 358 2.30 -22.70 -5.97
C ASN A 358 3.44 -21.97 -6.70
N MET A 359 3.21 -21.51 -7.93
CA MET A 359 4.21 -20.75 -8.70
C MET A 359 4.68 -19.51 -7.94
N VAL A 360 3.75 -18.64 -7.52
CA VAL A 360 4.10 -17.39 -6.83
C VAL A 360 4.81 -17.62 -5.50
N THR A 361 4.46 -18.70 -4.79
CA THR A 361 5.14 -19.09 -3.56
C THR A 361 6.58 -19.49 -3.84
N ILE A 362 6.82 -20.37 -4.82
CA ILE A 362 8.16 -20.81 -5.19
C ILE A 362 9.00 -19.62 -5.68
N ASP A 363 8.48 -18.87 -6.66
CA ASP A 363 9.21 -17.81 -7.34
C ASP A 363 9.60 -16.68 -6.39
N LEU A 364 8.65 -16.23 -5.56
CA LEU A 364 8.93 -15.14 -4.63
C LEU A 364 9.70 -15.63 -3.41
N THR A 365 9.48 -16.84 -2.89
CA THR A 365 10.32 -17.36 -1.79
C THR A 365 11.77 -17.49 -2.22
N GLN A 366 12.02 -18.03 -3.42
CA GLN A 366 13.36 -18.10 -4.00
C GLN A 366 13.98 -16.70 -4.10
N ALA A 367 13.23 -15.69 -4.55
CA ALA A 367 13.72 -14.32 -4.60
C ALA A 367 14.00 -13.73 -3.20
N LEU A 368 13.13 -14.00 -2.22
CA LEU A 368 13.23 -13.52 -0.85
C LEU A 368 14.41 -14.15 -0.08
N GLU A 369 14.81 -15.36 -0.45
CA GLU A 369 15.92 -16.12 0.14
C GLU A 369 17.23 -15.92 -0.61
N THR A 370 17.19 -15.42 -1.85
CA THR A 370 18.39 -15.16 -2.64
C THR A 370 19.14 -13.94 -2.06
N GLY A 371 20.33 -14.17 -1.51
CA GLY A 371 21.24 -13.12 -1.01
C GLY A 371 22.10 -12.43 -2.08
N ASP A 372 21.98 -12.86 -3.33
CA ASP A 372 22.84 -12.47 -4.46
C ASP A 372 22.05 -11.66 -5.50
N ILE A 373 22.42 -10.39 -5.70
CA ILE A 373 21.77 -9.49 -6.67
C ILE A 373 21.87 -10.03 -8.10
N GLY A 374 23.01 -10.64 -8.47
CA GLY A 374 23.21 -11.18 -9.82
C GLY A 374 22.23 -12.31 -10.13
N LYS A 375 21.87 -13.10 -9.11
CA LYS A 375 20.85 -14.16 -9.23
C LYS A 375 19.44 -13.61 -9.11
N LEU A 376 19.24 -12.54 -8.36
CA LEU A 376 17.92 -11.94 -8.14
C LEU A 376 17.28 -11.50 -9.47
N GLN A 377 18.06 -10.91 -10.38
CA GLN A 377 17.56 -10.54 -11.71
C GLN A 377 16.95 -11.75 -12.43
N THR A 378 17.72 -12.84 -12.57
CA THR A 378 17.28 -14.06 -13.24
C THR A 378 16.05 -14.70 -12.58
N VAL A 379 15.90 -14.57 -11.26
CA VAL A 379 14.73 -15.10 -10.52
C VAL A 379 13.49 -14.23 -10.71
N LEU A 380 13.65 -12.90 -10.79
CA LEU A 380 12.54 -11.95 -10.84
C LEU A 380 12.01 -11.70 -12.25
N GLU A 381 12.85 -11.80 -13.29
CA GLU A 381 12.45 -11.49 -14.67
C GLU A 381 11.27 -12.33 -15.19
N PRO A 382 11.20 -13.65 -14.97
CA PRO A 382 10.03 -14.45 -15.37
C PRO A 382 8.73 -14.03 -14.66
N SER A 383 8.87 -13.46 -13.46
CA SER A 383 7.76 -13.07 -12.57
C SER A 383 7.22 -11.68 -12.87
N PHE A 384 8.08 -10.75 -13.28
CA PHE A 384 7.74 -9.33 -13.38
C PHE A 384 8.00 -8.71 -14.76
N GLY A 385 8.74 -9.41 -15.62
CA GLY A 385 9.18 -8.96 -16.94
C GLY A 385 10.54 -8.28 -16.90
N GLU A 386 11.36 -8.54 -17.93
CA GLU A 386 12.75 -8.07 -18.07
C GLU A 386 12.90 -6.56 -17.86
N ARG A 387 12.06 -5.77 -18.53
CA ARG A 387 12.07 -4.31 -18.46
C ARG A 387 11.90 -3.80 -17.04
N ALA A 388 10.86 -4.29 -16.33
CA ALA A 388 10.53 -3.82 -14.99
C ALA A 388 11.66 -4.16 -13.99
N VAL A 389 12.21 -5.37 -14.07
CA VAL A 389 13.30 -5.80 -13.18
C VAL A 389 14.59 -5.02 -13.47
N SER A 390 14.95 -4.87 -14.75
CA SER A 390 16.15 -4.12 -15.16
C SER A 390 16.10 -2.66 -14.72
N GLU A 391 14.96 -1.98 -14.95
CA GLU A 391 14.77 -0.59 -14.52
C GLU A 391 14.77 -0.44 -12.99
N ALA A 392 14.16 -1.38 -12.27
CA ALA A 392 14.14 -1.37 -10.80
C ALA A 392 15.52 -1.59 -10.19
N LEU A 393 16.30 -2.52 -10.73
CA LEU A 393 17.68 -2.79 -10.31
C LEU A 393 18.60 -1.62 -10.64
N LYS A 394 18.46 -1.02 -11.83
CA LYS A 394 19.18 0.20 -12.19
C LYS A 394 18.86 1.33 -11.22
N THR A 395 17.58 1.56 -10.93
CA THR A 395 17.13 2.59 -9.98
C THR A 395 17.71 2.35 -8.59
N TYR A 396 17.68 1.11 -8.11
CA TYR A 396 18.29 0.73 -6.84
C TYR A 396 19.81 0.99 -6.84
N ASN A 397 20.53 0.56 -7.89
CA ASN A 397 21.97 0.79 -8.02
C ASN A 397 22.31 2.27 -8.12
N ASP A 398 21.50 3.07 -8.81
CA ASP A 398 21.65 4.52 -8.89
C ASP A 398 21.38 5.19 -7.53
N GLN A 399 20.39 4.73 -6.76
CA GLN A 399 20.12 5.20 -5.40
C GLN A 399 21.27 4.84 -4.46
N VAL A 400 21.77 3.61 -4.51
CA VAL A 400 22.93 3.15 -3.72
C VAL A 400 24.18 3.92 -4.11
N SER A 401 24.40 4.12 -5.42
CA SER A 401 25.55 4.87 -5.95
C SER A 401 25.45 6.34 -5.61
N ARG A 402 24.28 6.99 -5.71
CA ARG A 402 24.07 8.36 -5.24
C ARG A 402 24.24 8.46 -3.74
N ASN A 403 23.78 7.49 -2.96
CA ASN A 403 24.04 7.46 -1.52
C ASN A 403 25.52 7.19 -1.21
N ALA A 404 26.26 6.50 -2.09
CA ALA A 404 27.71 6.30 -2.00
C ALA A 404 28.50 7.54 -2.49
N VAL A 405 27.98 8.27 -3.48
CA VAL A 405 28.54 9.53 -4.01
C VAL A 405 28.22 10.69 -3.09
N VAL A 406 27.05 10.74 -2.46
CA VAL A 406 26.74 11.62 -1.32
C VAL A 406 27.53 11.20 -0.08
N LYS A 407 28.10 9.99 -0.04
CA LYS A 407 29.16 9.61 0.93
C LYS A 407 30.58 9.91 0.44
N HIS A 408 30.81 10.17 -0.86
CA HIS A 408 32.14 10.41 -1.47
C HIS A 408 32.42 11.87 -1.89
N VAL A 409 31.39 12.68 -2.18
CA VAL A 409 31.39 14.10 -1.84
C VAL A 409 31.26 14.08 -0.33
N GLN A 410 32.37 13.98 0.41
CA GLN A 410 32.31 13.90 1.87
C GLN A 410 31.36 14.99 2.38
N PRO A 411 30.17 14.66 2.91
CA PRO A 411 29.76 15.37 4.08
C PRO A 411 30.86 15.00 5.08
N LEU A 412 31.43 15.97 5.78
CA LEU A 412 32.22 15.62 6.96
C LEU A 412 31.43 14.53 7.71
N PRO A 413 32.03 13.36 8.03
CA PRO A 413 31.31 12.29 8.72
C PRO A 413 30.54 12.96 9.85
N ALA A 414 29.23 12.70 9.94
CA ALA A 414 28.40 13.28 10.99
C ALA A 414 29.17 13.10 12.29
N ARG A 415 29.48 14.21 12.97
CA ARG A 415 30.55 14.40 13.96
C ARG A 415 30.62 13.34 15.08
N PHE A 416 29.59 12.50 15.18
CA PHE A 416 29.35 11.49 16.20
C PHE A 416 29.05 10.08 15.65
N GLU A 417 29.32 9.78 14.37
CA GLU A 417 29.36 8.41 13.83
C GLU A 417 30.72 7.75 14.12
N VAL A 418 30.97 7.45 15.39
CA VAL A 418 32.23 6.88 15.89
C VAL A 418 32.08 5.41 16.25
N GLN A 419 33.17 4.63 16.15
CA GLN A 419 33.15 3.16 16.32
C GLN A 419 32.62 2.71 17.70
N HIS A 420 32.86 3.49 18.76
CA HIS A 420 32.42 3.18 20.13
C HIS A 420 30.98 3.63 20.43
N ARG A 421 30.24 4.17 19.45
CA ARG A 421 28.81 4.51 19.62
C ARG A 421 27.97 3.24 19.60
N GLN A 422 27.25 2.99 20.69
CA GLN A 422 26.26 1.94 20.76
C GLN A 422 24.99 2.32 19.97
N MET A 423 24.45 1.38 19.20
CA MET A 423 23.18 1.57 18.51
C MET A 423 22.00 1.35 19.47
N PRO A 424 20.82 1.96 19.23
CA PRO A 424 19.63 1.74 20.04
C PRO A 424 19.31 0.26 20.24
N LEU A 425 18.98 -0.12 21.47
CA LEU A 425 18.65 -1.50 21.86
C LEU A 425 17.22 -1.92 21.48
N TRP A 426 16.44 -0.99 20.93
CA TRP A 426 15.02 -1.16 20.63
C TRP A 426 14.73 -0.71 19.20
N PRO A 427 13.69 -1.25 18.54
CA PRO A 427 13.11 -0.64 17.36
C PRO A 427 12.79 0.84 17.61
N VAL A 428 13.17 1.72 16.68
CA VAL A 428 13.02 3.18 16.83
C VAL A 428 11.90 3.68 15.92
N HIS A 429 10.79 4.09 16.54
CA HIS A 429 9.64 4.70 15.88
C HIS A 429 9.51 6.13 16.41
N ARG A 430 9.81 7.14 15.59
CA ARG A 430 9.86 8.55 16.04
C ARG A 430 8.48 9.20 16.02
N ASN A 431 7.56 8.61 16.77
CA ASN A 431 6.14 8.99 16.73
C ASN A 431 5.86 10.26 17.54
N PHE A 432 6.75 10.62 18.47
CA PHE A 432 6.61 11.80 19.32
C PHE A 432 7.89 12.65 19.35
N PRO A 433 7.77 13.99 19.43
CA PRO A 433 8.92 14.86 19.58
C PRO A 433 9.47 14.78 21.02
N VAL A 434 10.80 14.79 21.13
CA VAL A 434 11.51 15.04 22.38
C VAL A 434 12.66 16.01 22.10
N THR A 435 12.78 17.05 22.92
CA THR A 435 13.81 18.09 22.78
C THR A 435 14.65 18.17 24.03
N ILE A 436 15.95 18.46 23.87
CA ILE A 436 16.88 18.63 24.99
C ILE A 436 17.19 20.12 25.16
N LYS A 437 17.19 20.60 26.41
CA LYS A 437 17.74 21.90 26.80
C LYS A 437 18.99 21.69 27.66
N GLY A 438 20.08 22.40 27.33
CA GLY A 438 21.35 22.32 28.05
C GLY A 438 21.56 23.52 28.98
N HIS A 439 22.11 23.27 30.16
CA HIS A 439 22.53 24.28 31.12
C HIS A 439 23.96 24.00 31.60
N ILE A 440 24.73 25.05 31.87
CA ILE A 440 26.11 25.01 32.37
C ILE A 440 26.24 25.83 33.66
N SER A 441 27.09 25.38 34.58
CA SER A 441 27.50 26.12 35.78
C SER A 441 28.99 25.94 36.03
N CYS A 442 29.73 27.05 36.08
CA CYS A 442 31.18 27.07 36.37
C CYS A 442 31.51 27.66 37.75
N ASP A 443 30.61 28.47 38.29
CA ASP A 443 30.76 29.26 39.52
C ASP A 443 29.61 28.99 40.53
N GLY A 444 28.74 28.02 40.23
CA GLY A 444 27.55 27.70 41.00
C GLY A 444 26.26 28.30 40.46
N GLN A 445 26.32 29.21 39.47
CA GLN A 445 25.15 29.75 38.78
C GLN A 445 24.89 29.02 37.46
N TRP A 446 23.61 28.70 37.18
CA TRP A 446 23.22 27.95 35.97
C TRP A 446 22.80 28.88 34.85
N HIS A 447 23.43 28.73 33.68
CA HIS A 447 23.08 29.43 32.45
C HIS A 447 22.68 28.44 31.35
N THR A 448 21.69 28.79 30.54
CA THR A 448 21.27 27.97 29.38
C THR A 448 22.24 28.15 28.21
N PHE A 449 22.52 27.07 27.48
CA PHE A 449 23.25 27.12 26.22
C PHE A 449 22.55 26.31 25.13
N LYS A 450 22.82 26.65 23.88
CA LYS A 450 22.22 26.00 22.71
C LYS A 450 23.09 24.84 22.25
N SER A 451 22.47 23.83 21.62
CA SER A 451 23.21 22.78 20.92
C SER A 451 24.12 23.39 19.86
N ASP A 452 25.35 22.88 19.77
CA ASP A 452 26.40 23.32 18.85
C ASP A 452 26.76 24.82 18.96
N SER A 453 26.68 25.37 20.17
CA SER A 453 27.12 26.74 20.45
C SER A 453 28.64 26.90 20.50
N ALA A 454 29.11 28.12 20.76
CA ALA A 454 30.51 28.38 21.08
C ALA A 454 31.04 27.44 22.18
N PRO A 455 32.34 27.06 22.14
CA PRO A 455 32.89 26.10 23.08
C PRO A 455 32.79 26.55 24.54
N LEU A 456 32.39 25.61 25.39
CA LEU A 456 32.27 25.78 26.83
C LEU A 456 33.63 25.57 27.50
N PRO A 457 33.92 26.29 28.60
CA PRO A 457 35.14 26.05 29.37
C PRO A 457 35.12 24.68 30.04
N LYS A 458 36.32 24.13 30.25
CA LYS A 458 36.51 22.89 31.01
C LYS A 458 36.15 23.04 32.50
N HIS A 459 35.95 21.88 33.13
CA HIS A 459 35.72 21.74 34.57
C HIS A 459 34.45 22.42 35.10
N CYS A 460 33.45 22.58 34.23
CA CYS A 460 32.12 23.03 34.60
C CYS A 460 31.13 21.88 34.67
N SER A 461 30.03 22.10 35.40
CA SER A 461 28.91 21.17 35.49
C SER A 461 27.90 21.42 34.38
N LEU A 462 27.40 20.36 33.76
CA LEU A 462 26.36 20.38 32.74
C LEU A 462 25.08 19.71 33.25
N ARG A 463 23.93 20.23 32.82
CA ARG A 463 22.61 19.64 33.07
C ARG A 463 21.76 19.70 31.81
N PHE A 464 21.25 18.54 31.41
CA PHE A 464 20.33 18.38 30.29
C PHE A 464 18.94 18.08 30.82
N SER A 465 17.91 18.71 30.25
CA SER A 465 16.51 18.40 30.51
C SER A 465 15.80 18.05 29.21
N ALA A 466 15.20 16.88 29.16
CA ALA A 466 14.38 16.43 28.06
C ALA A 466 12.92 16.84 28.27
N GLU A 467 12.31 17.46 27.26
CA GLU A 467 10.89 17.80 27.22
C GLU A 467 10.19 16.90 26.20
N CYS A 468 9.25 16.08 26.67
CA CYS A 468 8.40 15.24 25.84
C CYS A 468 6.93 15.35 26.28
N LYS A 469 6.00 15.20 25.33
CA LYS A 469 4.54 15.22 25.57
C LYS A 469 3.95 13.81 25.60
N ILE A 470 4.71 12.84 26.09
CA ILE A 470 4.35 11.42 26.04
C ILE A 470 3.66 11.04 27.35
N PRO A 471 2.46 10.44 27.32
CA PRO A 471 1.78 10.01 28.54
C PRO A 471 2.53 8.86 29.24
N PRO A 472 2.79 8.95 30.56
CA PRO A 472 3.35 7.85 31.34
C PRO A 472 2.42 6.63 31.35
N PRO A 473 2.94 5.41 31.60
CA PRO A 473 4.33 5.09 31.93
C PRO A 473 5.23 5.02 30.70
N PHE A 474 6.49 5.44 30.87
CA PHE A 474 7.59 5.27 29.92
C PHE A 474 8.92 5.16 30.67
N GLN A 475 9.93 4.62 30.02
CA GLN A 475 11.31 4.55 30.52
C GLN A 475 12.18 5.55 29.76
N VAL A 476 13.15 6.17 30.44
CA VAL A 476 14.07 7.15 29.85
C VAL A 476 15.48 6.58 29.83
N TYR A 477 16.13 6.69 28.68
CA TYR A 477 17.53 6.32 28.50
C TYR A 477 18.30 7.50 27.92
N TRP A 478 19.55 7.64 28.35
CA TRP A 478 20.48 8.65 27.86
C TRP A 478 21.67 7.98 27.17
N GLN A 479 22.26 8.71 26.24
CA GLN A 479 23.51 8.32 25.60
C GLN A 479 24.40 9.54 25.49
N VAL A 480 25.67 9.37 25.88
CA VAL A 480 26.71 10.39 25.78
C VAL A 480 27.82 9.84 24.92
N ILE A 481 28.11 10.56 23.83
CA ILE A 481 29.12 10.21 22.85
C ILE A 481 30.27 11.19 22.99
N ASN A 482 31.40 10.70 23.51
CA ASN A 482 32.61 11.50 23.62
C ASN A 482 33.49 11.32 22.39
N THR A 483 34.00 12.43 21.86
CA THR A 483 35.01 12.44 20.79
C THR A 483 36.16 13.35 21.19
N GLY A 484 37.20 13.42 20.36
CA GLY A 484 38.37 14.27 20.62
C GLY A 484 39.55 13.53 21.24
N ARG A 485 40.73 14.10 21.04
CA ARG A 485 42.02 13.48 21.41
C ARG A 485 42.14 13.28 22.92
N GLU A 486 41.62 14.21 23.71
CA GLU A 486 41.72 14.14 25.17
C GLU A 486 40.87 13.01 25.75
N ALA A 487 39.65 12.81 25.25
CA ALA A 487 38.82 11.67 25.62
C ALA A 487 39.47 10.34 25.21
N ALA A 488 40.12 10.30 24.04
CA ALA A 488 40.83 9.10 23.56
C ALA A 488 42.04 8.72 24.43
N MET A 489 42.77 9.69 24.99
CA MET A 489 43.91 9.42 25.88
C MET A 489 43.50 8.76 27.21
N GLN A 490 42.24 8.86 27.61
CA GLN A 490 41.70 8.18 28.80
C GLN A 490 41.24 6.74 28.50
N GLY A 491 41.39 6.26 27.27
CA GLY A 491 41.01 4.90 26.88
C GLY A 491 39.49 4.65 26.95
N ALA A 492 39.10 3.45 27.34
CA ALA A 492 37.70 2.99 27.35
C ALA A 492 36.79 3.80 28.30
N SER A 493 37.34 4.46 29.32
CA SER A 493 36.57 5.31 30.24
C SER A 493 36.29 6.70 29.68
N GLY A 494 37.12 7.19 28.74
CA GLY A 494 36.97 8.50 28.11
C GLY A 494 36.09 8.50 26.86
N LEU A 495 36.25 7.50 25.98
CA LEU A 495 35.43 7.33 24.76
C LEU A 495 34.09 6.66 25.08
N ARG A 496 33.21 7.39 25.77
CA ARG A 496 31.85 6.96 26.07
C ARG A 496 31.00 6.98 24.79
N GLY A 497 30.13 5.98 24.65
CA GLY A 497 29.13 5.89 23.58
C GLY A 497 27.97 4.94 23.91
N GLY A 498 27.90 4.42 25.13
CA GLY A 498 26.88 3.48 25.59
C GLY A 498 25.54 4.15 25.94
N ILE A 499 24.47 3.38 25.83
CA ILE A 499 23.11 3.79 26.23
C ILE A 499 22.84 3.26 27.63
N PHE A 500 22.39 4.14 28.54
CA PHE A 500 22.15 3.79 29.94
C PHE A 500 20.80 4.32 30.42
N SER A 501 20.17 3.62 31.37
CA SER A 501 18.91 4.05 31.97
C SER A 501 19.12 5.30 32.81
N ALA A 502 18.14 6.20 32.80
CA ALA A 502 18.20 7.39 33.63
C ALA A 502 18.16 7.02 35.12
N SER A 503 19.09 7.58 35.92
CA SER A 503 19.05 7.47 37.37
C SER A 503 17.96 8.41 37.92
N THR A 504 17.09 7.92 38.80
CA THR A 504 15.96 8.69 39.31
C THR A 504 16.42 9.79 40.27
N THR A 505 16.68 10.99 39.74
CA THR A 505 16.50 12.26 40.48
C THR A 505 15.68 13.25 39.66
N GLY A 506 14.45 13.56 40.13
CA GLY A 506 13.48 14.45 39.47
C GLY A 506 12.36 13.71 38.70
N LYS A 507 11.59 14.43 37.86
CA LYS A 507 10.33 14.03 37.16
C LYS A 507 10.38 12.76 36.25
N GLY A 508 10.97 11.65 36.68
CA GLY A 508 10.95 10.36 35.97
C GLY A 508 12.13 10.09 35.03
N GLY A 509 13.32 10.67 35.29
CA GLY A 509 14.55 10.39 34.52
C GLY A 509 14.83 11.32 33.33
N LEU A 510 14.01 12.37 33.13
CA LEU A 510 14.16 13.37 32.07
C LEU A 510 15.28 14.40 32.32
N ILE A 511 16.08 14.24 33.37
CA ILE A 511 17.22 15.11 33.67
C ILE A 511 18.48 14.26 33.70
N HIS A 512 19.52 14.73 33.01
CA HIS A 512 20.84 14.10 33.02
C HIS A 512 21.92 15.13 33.35
N LYS A 513 22.98 14.71 34.05
CA LYS A 513 24.10 15.58 34.44
C LYS A 513 25.41 15.04 33.86
N GLU A 514 26.28 15.94 33.45
CA GLU A 514 27.62 15.65 32.93
C GLU A 514 28.60 16.75 33.38
N SER A 515 29.87 16.63 33.00
CA SER A 515 30.92 17.62 33.28
C SER A 515 31.80 17.84 32.05
N THR A 516 32.34 19.05 31.89
CA THR A 516 33.20 19.41 30.74
C THR A 516 34.66 18.98 30.93
N LEU A 517 34.92 17.66 30.99
CA LEU A 517 36.26 17.14 31.31
C LEU A 517 37.21 17.06 30.11
N TYR A 518 36.68 16.86 28.90
CA TYR A 518 37.48 16.59 27.71
C TYR A 518 37.27 17.68 26.67
N THR A 519 38.36 18.20 26.12
CA THR A 519 38.32 19.08 24.96
C THR A 519 37.83 18.34 23.73
N GLY A 520 37.10 19.06 22.89
CA GLY A 520 36.53 18.54 21.66
C GLY A 520 35.02 18.70 21.61
N SER A 521 34.38 17.76 20.93
CA SER A 521 32.94 17.83 20.69
C SER A 521 32.27 16.56 21.11
N HIS A 522 31.15 16.71 21.78
CA HIS A 522 30.44 15.63 22.44
C HIS A 522 28.97 15.71 22.06
N CYS A 523 28.29 14.58 22.11
CA CYS A 523 26.87 14.51 21.78
C CYS A 523 26.09 13.86 22.92
N VAL A 524 24.92 14.43 23.21
CA VAL A 524 23.97 13.90 24.17
C VAL A 524 22.65 13.59 23.46
N LEU A 525 22.11 12.40 23.72
CA LEU A 525 20.84 11.92 23.19
C LEU A 525 19.94 11.42 24.31
N CYS A 526 18.63 11.62 24.13
CA CYS A 526 17.59 11.10 25.00
C CYS A 526 16.66 10.17 24.20
N TYR A 527 16.32 9.03 24.79
CA TYR A 527 15.42 8.02 24.26
C TYR A 527 14.26 7.81 25.23
N ILE A 528 13.02 7.81 24.71
CA ILE A 528 11.82 7.47 25.48
C ILE A 528 11.30 6.13 24.99
N VAL A 529 11.22 5.15 25.89
CA VAL A 529 10.90 3.75 25.57
C VAL A 529 9.58 3.35 26.24
N LYS A 530 8.66 2.78 25.48
CA LYS A 530 7.38 2.25 25.95
C LYS A 530 7.14 0.89 25.30
N ASN A 531 6.76 -0.11 26.10
CA ASN A 531 6.53 -1.49 25.63
C ASN A 531 7.68 -2.05 24.78
N ASN A 532 8.94 -1.84 25.22
CA ASN A 532 10.17 -2.23 24.50
C ASN A 532 10.37 -1.60 23.11
N ILE A 533 9.67 -0.50 22.81
CA ILE A 533 9.83 0.28 21.59
C ILE A 533 10.31 1.68 21.95
N CYS A 534 11.32 2.20 21.25
CA CYS A 534 11.73 3.59 21.38
C CYS A 534 10.75 4.46 20.59
N VAL A 535 9.82 5.10 21.32
CA VAL A 535 8.71 5.91 20.76
C VAL A 535 9.08 7.37 20.52
N ALA A 536 10.22 7.82 21.05
CA ALA A 536 10.80 9.13 20.77
C ALA A 536 12.30 9.12 20.99
N ARG A 537 13.01 9.84 20.10
CA ARG A 537 14.46 10.07 20.19
C ARG A 537 14.75 11.54 19.92
N SER A 538 15.59 12.17 20.73
CA SER A 538 15.99 13.54 20.50
C SER A 538 16.84 13.67 19.23
N ASN A 539 16.95 14.90 18.72
CA ASN A 539 18.07 15.26 17.86
C ASN A 539 19.37 15.22 18.67
N GLU A 540 20.50 15.17 17.96
CA GLU A 540 21.83 15.24 18.57
C GLU A 540 22.00 16.59 19.26
N PHE A 541 22.25 16.58 20.58
CA PHE A 541 22.56 17.78 21.33
C PHE A 541 24.08 17.89 21.46
N VAL A 542 24.67 18.80 20.69
CA VAL A 542 26.12 18.94 20.53
C VAL A 542 26.70 19.88 21.58
N VAL A 543 27.78 19.45 22.22
CA VAL A 543 28.51 20.21 23.25
C VAL A 543 29.96 20.35 22.81
N ASN A 544 30.39 21.58 22.56
CA ASN A 544 31.77 21.94 22.23
C ASN A 544 32.49 22.34 23.52
N ILE A 545 33.70 21.82 23.77
CA ILE A 545 34.50 22.09 24.97
C ILE A 545 35.92 22.49 24.57
N GLN A 546 36.43 23.58 25.16
CA GLN A 546 37.80 24.06 24.97
C GLN A 546 38.52 24.33 26.29
#